data_AF-A0A416SXK7-F1
#
_entry.id   AF-A0A416SXK7-F1
#
_cell.length_a   1.000
_cell.length_b   1.000
_cell.length_c   1.000
_cell.angle_alpha   90.00
_cell.angle_beta   90.00
_cell.angle_gamma   90.00
#
_symmetry.space_group_name_H-M   'P 1'
#
loop_
_entity.id
_entity.type
_entity.pdbx_description
1 polymer ?
#
loop_
_entity_poly.entity_id
_entity_poly.type
_entity_poly.pdbx_seq_one_letter_code
_entity_poly.pdbx_strand_id
1 'polypeptide(L)'
;MTINVINEIKKIINNIFKDIKKYYPLISCVIIYIFITSLIFNDICPSKILFKISCPGCGLTRGSISLLTGHFKAAMHYNAAAVIWDIGIAMMFVQRYILEKKYKYMDYYWIVCCGLTIVYYIIRMIYYTPAGFPI
;
A
#
# COMPACT_ATOMS: atom_id res chain seq x y z
N MET A 1 -0.76 37.36 -1.60
CA MET A 1 -1.27 36.02 -1.99
C MET A 1 -0.17 34.95 -1.92
N THR A 2 1.02 35.19 -2.46
CA THR A 2 2.18 34.28 -2.45
C THR A 2 2.70 33.90 -1.04
N ILE A 3 2.75 34.84 -0.09
CA ILE A 3 3.24 34.59 1.28
C ILE A 3 2.36 33.56 2.01
N ASN A 4 1.04 33.59 1.80
CA ASN A 4 0.11 32.68 2.47
C ASN A 4 0.29 31.23 1.98
N VAL A 5 0.51 31.05 0.67
CA VAL A 5 0.79 29.73 0.08
C VAL A 5 2.10 29.14 0.61
N ILE A 6 3.14 29.96 0.75
CA ILE A 6 4.44 29.51 1.29
C ILE A 6 4.29 29.03 2.74
N ASN A 7 3.48 29.71 3.55
CA ASN A 7 3.26 29.34 4.95
C ASN A 7 2.48 28.01 5.07
N GLU A 8 1.45 27.80 4.24
CA GLU A 8 0.72 26.53 4.19
C GLU A 8 1.63 25.37 3.76
N ILE A 9 2.46 25.55 2.74
CA ILE A 9 3.42 24.53 2.30
C ILE A 9 4.41 24.19 3.42
N LYS A 10 4.96 25.19 4.13
CA LYS A 10 5.85 24.96 5.28
C LYS A 10 5.16 24.19 6.40
N LYS A 11 3.87 24.48 6.66
CA LYS A 11 3.06 23.76 7.65
C LYS A 11 2.88 22.29 7.26
N ILE A 12 2.53 22.01 6.00
CA ILE A 12 2.39 20.66 5.45
C ILE A 12 3.70 19.87 5.61
N ILE A 13 4.82 20.46 5.17
CA ILE A 13 6.14 19.85 5.26
C ILE A 13 6.50 19.53 6.71
N ASN A 14 6.30 20.47 7.64
CA ASN A 14 6.56 20.25 9.06
C ASN A 14 5.71 19.12 9.65
N ASN A 15 4.44 18.99 9.24
CA ASN A 15 3.57 17.91 9.68
C ASN A 15 4.04 16.55 9.15
N ILE A 16 4.45 16.49 7.89
CA ILE A 16 5.05 15.28 7.28
C ILE A 16 6.32 14.89 8.02
N PHE A 17 7.23 15.83 8.29
CA PHE A 17 8.47 15.55 9.03
C PHE A 17 8.20 15.05 10.45
N LYS A 18 7.21 15.61 11.15
CA LYS A 18 6.78 15.11 12.46
C LYS A 18 6.28 13.67 12.39
N ASP A 19 5.46 13.35 11.39
CA ASP A 19 4.96 11.99 11.18
C ASP A 19 6.10 11.03 10.85
N ILE A 20 7.02 11.40 9.94
CA ILE A 20 8.20 10.59 9.60
C ILE A 20 9.02 10.32 10.86
N LYS A 21 9.34 11.34 11.67
CA LYS A 21 10.13 11.17 12.90
C LYS A 21 9.42 10.25 13.91
N LYS A 22 8.10 10.31 13.97
CA LYS A 22 7.27 9.44 14.82
C LYS A 22 7.30 7.97 14.36
N TYR A 23 7.21 7.72 13.05
CA TYR A 23 7.12 6.37 12.48
C TYR A 23 8.46 5.80 11.99
N TYR A 24 9.55 6.57 12.01
CA TYR A 24 10.90 6.14 11.63
C TYR A 24 11.34 4.80 12.23
N PRO A 25 11.15 4.49 13.53
CA PRO A 25 11.55 3.18 14.06
C PRO A 25 10.80 2.03 13.39
N LEU A 26 9.50 2.20 13.12
CA LEU A 26 8.70 1.21 12.42
C LEU A 26 9.17 1.03 10.96
N ILE A 27 9.39 2.14 10.24
CA ILE A 27 9.88 2.12 8.86
C ILE A 27 11.24 1.42 8.79
N SER A 28 12.14 1.74 9.72
CA SER A 28 13.47 1.11 9.83
C SER A 28 13.35 -0.40 10.06
N CYS A 29 12.50 -0.83 11.01
CA CYS A 29 12.25 -2.26 11.25
C CYS A 29 11.74 -2.99 10.00
N VAL A 30 10.80 -2.39 9.25
CA VAL A 30 10.28 -2.98 8.02
C VAL A 30 11.37 -3.10 6.95
N ILE A 31 12.20 -2.07 6.77
CA ILE A 31 13.31 -2.10 5.81
C ILE A 31 14.32 -3.19 6.17
N ILE A 32 14.70 -3.28 7.45
CA ILE A 32 15.63 -4.32 7.94
C ILE A 32 15.04 -5.72 7.70
N TYR A 33 13.75 -5.91 8.00
CA TYR A 33 13.06 -7.18 7.74
C TYR A 33 13.09 -7.56 6.25
N ILE A 34 12.75 -6.62 5.36
CA ILE A 34 12.77 -6.83 3.90
C ILE A 34 14.18 -7.20 3.43
N PHE A 35 15.20 -6.49 3.94
CA PHE A 35 16.59 -6.74 3.58
C PHE A 35 17.06 -8.13 4.01
N ILE A 36 16.81 -8.51 5.26
CA ILE A 36 17.20 -9.83 5.80
C ILE A 36 16.48 -10.96 5.05
N THR A 37 15.18 -10.84 4.86
CA THR A 37 14.39 -11.88 4.17
C THR A 37 14.77 -12.01 2.70
N SER A 38 15.01 -10.89 2.01
CA SER A 38 15.51 -10.90 0.64
C SER A 38 16.89 -11.55 0.52
N LEU A 39 17.78 -11.37 1.51
CA LEU A 39 19.12 -11.96 1.49
C LEU A 39 19.10 -13.47 1.74
N ILE A 40 18.29 -13.93 2.71
CA ILE A 40 18.29 -15.33 3.15
C ILE A 40 17.38 -16.21 2.28
N PHE A 41 16.20 -15.70 1.90
CA PHE A 41 15.14 -16.50 1.28
C PHE A 41 14.86 -16.12 -0.17
N ASN A 42 15.51 -15.09 -0.73
CA ASN A 42 15.21 -14.51 -2.05
C ASN A 42 13.73 -14.10 -2.22
N ASP A 43 13.03 -13.88 -1.10
CA ASP A 43 11.62 -13.52 -1.06
C ASP A 43 11.37 -12.63 0.17
N ILE A 44 10.41 -11.72 0.03
CA ILE A 44 10.08 -10.70 1.06
C ILE A 44 8.82 -11.08 1.85
N CYS A 45 8.06 -12.06 1.34
CA CYS A 45 6.74 -12.41 1.85
C CYS A 45 6.83 -13.55 2.88
N PRO A 46 6.43 -13.35 4.14
CA PRO A 46 6.54 -14.39 5.16
C PRO A 46 5.62 -15.59 4.84
N SER A 47 4.42 -15.37 4.29
CA SER A 47 3.54 -16.48 3.92
C SER A 47 4.09 -17.30 2.74
N LYS A 48 4.82 -16.67 1.82
CA LYS A 48 5.47 -17.37 0.71
C LYS A 48 6.66 -18.20 1.20
N ILE A 49 7.44 -17.66 2.14
CA ILE A 49 8.57 -18.38 2.76
C ILE A 49 8.06 -19.61 3.54
N LEU A 50 7.01 -19.46 4.34
CA LEU A 50 6.50 -20.51 5.23
C LEU A 50 5.56 -21.52 4.54
N PHE A 51 4.59 -21.02 3.78
CA PHE A 51 3.49 -21.81 3.23
C PHE A 51 3.56 -21.96 1.71
N LYS A 52 4.56 -21.35 1.05
CA LYS A 52 4.67 -21.28 -0.42
C LYS A 52 3.45 -20.64 -1.10
N ILE A 53 2.69 -19.83 -0.36
CA ILE A 53 1.49 -19.14 -0.84
C ILE A 53 1.69 -17.62 -0.71
N SER A 54 1.47 -16.90 -1.81
CA SER A 54 1.54 -15.43 -1.84
C SER A 54 0.33 -14.83 -1.15
N CYS A 55 0.51 -13.91 -0.19
CA CYS A 55 -0.62 -13.25 0.47
C CYS A 55 -1.31 -12.21 -0.44
N PRO A 56 -2.56 -11.79 -0.14
CA PRO A 56 -3.25 -10.73 -0.89
C PRO A 56 -2.46 -9.41 -0.96
N GLY A 57 -1.62 -9.15 0.04
CA GLY A 57 -0.78 -7.95 0.11
C GLY A 57 0.32 -7.88 -0.96
N CYS A 58 0.96 -9.01 -1.31
CA CYS A 58 2.05 -8.98 -2.30
C CYS A 58 1.57 -8.53 -3.69
N GLY A 59 0.37 -8.96 -4.09
CA GLY A 59 -0.27 -8.51 -5.32
C GLY A 59 -0.65 -7.03 -5.28
N LEU A 60 -1.10 -6.53 -4.13
CA LEU A 60 -1.36 -5.09 -3.95
C LEU A 60 -0.08 -4.28 -4.10
N THR A 61 1.00 -4.63 -3.39
CA THR A 61 2.26 -3.87 -3.44
C THR A 61 2.84 -3.78 -4.85
N ARG A 62 2.89 -4.90 -5.60
CA ARG A 62 3.36 -4.87 -6.99
C ARG A 62 2.40 -4.15 -7.93
N GLY A 63 1.10 -4.27 -7.68
CA GLY A 63 0.07 -3.52 -8.38
C GLY A 63 0.25 -2.01 -8.21
N SER A 64 0.41 -1.55 -6.97
CA SER A 64 0.63 -0.14 -6.64
C SER A 64 1.93 0.39 -7.23
N ILE A 65 3.05 -0.34 -7.14
CA ILE A 65 4.31 0.06 -7.78
C ILE A 65 4.13 0.18 -9.31
N SER A 66 3.43 -0.77 -9.93
CA SER A 66 3.15 -0.71 -11.37
C SER A 66 2.27 0.48 -11.73
N LEU A 67 1.26 0.80 -10.89
CA LEU A 67 0.38 1.93 -11.10
C LEU A 67 1.14 3.26 -10.98
N LEU A 68 1.97 3.39 -9.94
CA LEU A 68 2.79 4.58 -9.68
C LEU A 68 3.87 4.79 -10.75
N THR A 69 4.34 3.73 -11.40
CA THR A 69 5.28 3.81 -12.54
C THR A 69 4.59 3.98 -13.89
N GLY A 70 3.26 4.12 -13.93
CA GLY A 70 2.49 4.35 -15.16
C GLY A 70 2.10 3.08 -15.94
N HIS A 71 2.40 1.89 -15.42
CA HIS A 71 2.08 0.60 -16.04
C HIS A 71 0.70 0.09 -15.61
N PHE A 72 -0.37 0.77 -16.04
CA PHE A 72 -1.76 0.46 -15.66
C PHE A 72 -2.18 -0.98 -15.96
N LYS A 73 -1.80 -1.50 -17.14
CA LYS A 73 -2.11 -2.88 -17.54
C LYS A 73 -1.45 -3.90 -16.61
N ALA A 74 -0.20 -3.66 -16.22
CA ALA A 74 0.51 -4.51 -15.28
C ALA A 74 -0.11 -4.40 -13.87
N ALA A 75 -0.48 -3.19 -13.44
CA ALA A 75 -1.14 -2.97 -12.15
C ALA A 75 -2.43 -3.79 -11.99
N MET A 76 -3.30 -3.75 -13.01
CA MET A 76 -4.54 -4.53 -13.04
C MET A 76 -4.27 -6.05 -13.07
N HIS A 77 -3.22 -6.47 -13.77
CA HIS A 77 -2.82 -7.88 -13.82
C HIS A 77 -2.32 -8.40 -12.46
N TYR A 78 -1.58 -7.58 -11.72
CA TYR A 78 -1.11 -7.93 -10.39
C TYR A 78 -2.25 -8.03 -9.39
N ASN A 79 -3.02 -6.95 -9.22
CA ASN A 79 -4.22 -6.92 -8.41
C ASN A 79 -5.05 -5.67 -8.75
N ALA A 80 -6.22 -5.83 -9.35
CA ALA A 80 -7.10 -4.70 -9.66
C ALA A 80 -7.51 -3.89 -8.40
N ALA A 81 -7.52 -4.53 -7.22
CA ALA A 81 -7.78 -3.83 -5.97
C ALA A 81 -6.69 -2.80 -5.62
N ALA A 82 -5.46 -2.92 -6.15
CA ALA A 82 -4.39 -1.95 -5.91
C ALA A 82 -4.82 -0.53 -6.29
N VAL A 83 -5.54 -0.37 -7.40
CA VAL A 83 -6.06 0.93 -7.85
C VAL A 83 -6.99 1.55 -6.81
N ILE A 84 -7.88 0.73 -6.24
CA ILE A 84 -8.83 1.20 -5.21
C ILE A 84 -8.04 1.62 -3.97
N TRP A 85 -7.11 0.77 -3.51
CA TRP A 85 -6.26 1.08 -2.35
C TRP A 85 -5.46 2.38 -2.54
N ASP A 86 -4.85 2.59 -3.70
CA ASP A 86 -4.06 3.78 -4.00
C ASP A 86 -4.91 5.06 -4.02
N ILE A 87 -6.14 4.98 -4.57
CA ILE A 87 -7.12 6.10 -4.51
C ILE A 87 -7.46 6.41 -3.04
N GLY A 88 -7.72 5.39 -2.22
CA GLY A 88 -7.95 5.53 -0.78
C GLY A 88 -6.82 6.26 -0.05
N ILE A 89 -5.58 5.84 -0.31
CA ILE A 89 -4.39 6.43 0.29
C ILE A 89 -4.23 7.89 -0.15
N ALA A 90 -4.43 8.18 -1.43
CA ALA A 90 -4.38 9.55 -1.95
C ALA A 90 -5.45 10.44 -1.30
N MET A 91 -6.69 9.96 -1.16
CA MET A 91 -7.76 10.69 -0.47
C MET A 91 -7.42 10.96 0.99
N MET A 92 -6.89 9.97 1.72
CA MET A 92 -6.42 10.15 3.09
C MET A 92 -5.31 11.20 3.18
N PHE A 93 -4.36 11.18 2.25
CA PHE A 93 -3.25 12.13 2.22
C PHE A 93 -3.76 13.57 2.00
N VAL A 94 -4.63 13.78 1.00
CA VAL A 94 -5.26 15.09 0.74
C VAL A 94 -6.04 15.57 1.95
N GLN A 95 -6.82 14.69 2.58
CA GLN A 95 -7.64 15.06 3.74
C GLN A 95 -6.80 15.45 4.96
N ARG A 96 -5.73 14.70 5.23
CA ARG A 96 -4.87 14.92 6.38
C ARG A 96 -4.00 16.16 6.22
N TYR A 97 -3.38 16.33 5.05
CA TYR A 97 -2.36 17.34 4.85
C TYR A 97 -2.85 18.59 4.14
N ILE A 98 -3.85 18.50 3.26
CA ILE A 98 -4.34 19.67 2.49
C ILE A 98 -5.61 20.23 3.12
N LEU A 99 -6.59 19.38 3.42
CA LEU A 99 -7.90 19.82 3.91
C LEU A 99 -8.01 19.89 5.45
N GLU A 100 -7.06 19.28 6.16
CA GLU A 100 -7.03 19.14 7.63
C GLU A 100 -8.37 18.64 8.24
N LYS A 101 -9.09 17.80 7.49
CA LYS A 101 -10.42 17.28 7.85
C LYS A 101 -10.38 15.76 7.94
N LYS A 102 -11.13 15.20 8.89
CA LYS A 102 -11.41 13.76 8.94
C LYS A 102 -12.69 13.45 8.16
N TYR A 103 -12.65 12.46 7.28
CA TYR A 103 -13.84 11.99 6.60
C TYR A 103 -14.51 10.87 7.39
N LYS A 104 -15.77 11.08 7.75
CA LYS A 104 -16.54 10.20 8.64
C LYS A 104 -16.66 8.75 8.12
N TYR A 105 -16.59 8.56 6.81
CA TYR A 105 -16.77 7.26 6.16
C TYR A 105 -15.45 6.59 5.71
N MET A 106 -14.30 7.14 6.07
CA MET A 106 -13.00 6.59 5.64
C MET A 106 -12.75 5.18 6.23
N ASP A 107 -13.18 4.94 7.47
CA ASP A 107 -13.00 3.62 8.10
C ASP A 107 -13.85 2.54 7.40
N TYR A 108 -15.08 2.89 7.00
CA TYR A 108 -15.94 1.99 6.23
C TYR A 108 -15.34 1.69 4.85
N TYR A 109 -14.75 2.68 4.20
CA TYR A 109 -14.04 2.51 2.94
C TYR A 109 -12.91 1.46 3.06
N TRP A 110 -12.08 1.53 4.11
CA TRP A 110 -11.02 0.55 4.33
C TRP A 110 -11.54 -0.85 4.61
N ILE A 111 -12.62 -0.98 5.40
CA ILE A 111 -13.25 -2.27 5.67
C ILE A 111 -13.76 -2.91 4.37
N VAL A 112 -14.44 -2.15 3.53
CA VAL A 112 -14.94 -2.62 2.23
C VAL A 112 -13.77 -2.99 1.31
N CYS A 113 -12.73 -2.17 1.22
CA CYS A 113 -11.55 -2.46 0.41
C CYS A 113 -10.83 -3.74 0.85
N CYS A 114 -10.65 -3.93 2.17
CA CYS A 114 -10.11 -5.16 2.74
C CYS A 114 -10.97 -6.37 2.36
N GLY A 115 -12.28 -6.28 2.56
CA GLY A 115 -13.22 -7.35 2.22
C GLY A 115 -13.16 -7.73 0.74
N LEU A 116 -13.22 -6.74 -0.16
CA LEU A 116 -13.11 -6.94 -1.61
C LEU A 116 -11.78 -7.60 -2.00
N THR A 117 -10.65 -7.15 -1.45
CA THR A 117 -9.34 -7.74 -1.73
C THR A 117 -9.29 -9.20 -1.28
N ILE A 118 -9.81 -9.52 -0.09
CA ILE A 118 -9.81 -10.89 0.45
C ILE A 118 -10.70 -11.79 -0.41
N VAL A 119 -11.91 -11.35 -0.75
CA VAL A 119 -12.84 -12.12 -1.59
C VAL A 119 -12.23 -12.36 -2.97
N TYR A 120 -11.68 -11.32 -3.61
CA TYR A 120 -11.01 -11.44 -4.91
C TYR A 120 -9.82 -12.40 -4.84
N TYR A 121 -9.03 -12.32 -3.77
CA TYR A 121 -7.91 -13.23 -3.54
C TYR A 121 -8.36 -14.68 -3.37
N ILE A 122 -9.42 -14.95 -2.60
CA ILE A 122 -9.96 -16.30 -2.41
C ILE A 122 -10.47 -16.86 -3.75
N ILE A 123 -11.24 -16.07 -4.51
CA ILE A 123 -11.69 -16.46 -5.86
C ILE A 123 -10.49 -16.81 -6.73
N ARG A 124 -9.49 -15.93 -6.79
CA ARG A 124 -8.27 -16.17 -7.58
C ARG A 124 -7.53 -17.43 -7.14
N MET A 125 -7.47 -17.70 -5.84
CA MET A 125 -6.82 -18.89 -5.30
C MET A 125 -7.54 -20.17 -5.74
N ILE A 126 -8.87 -20.19 -5.70
CA ILE A 126 -9.69 -21.34 -6.10
C ILE A 126 -9.60 -21.62 -7.61
N TYR A 127 -9.71 -20.58 -8.43
CA TYR A 127 -9.79 -20.74 -9.89
C TYR A 127 -8.42 -20.79 -10.60
N TYR A 128 -7.39 -20.17 -10.03
CA TYR A 128 -6.11 -19.94 -10.75
C TYR A 128 -4.88 -20.57 -10.08
N THR A 129 -4.99 -21.35 -8.98
CA THR A 129 -3.79 -21.99 -8.41
C THR A 129 -4.00 -23.43 -7.92
N PRO A 130 -3.27 -24.41 -8.50
CA PRO A 130 -2.67 -25.49 -7.70
C PRO A 130 -1.14 -25.53 -7.72
N ALA A 131 -0.45 -24.70 -8.53
CA ALA A 131 1.02 -24.69 -8.54
C ALA A 131 1.57 -23.30 -8.91
N GLY A 132 2.18 -22.64 -7.92
CA GLY A 132 3.15 -21.54 -8.06
C GLY A 132 3.04 -20.66 -9.30
N PHE A 133 2.14 -19.69 -9.30
CA PHE A 133 2.34 -18.49 -10.10
C PHE A 133 3.28 -17.56 -9.30
N PRO A 134 4.54 -17.35 -9.73
CA PRO A 134 5.35 -16.31 -9.14
C PRO A 134 4.76 -14.99 -9.63
N ILE A 135 3.91 -14.40 -8.81
CA ILE A 135 3.82 -12.95 -8.84
C ILE A 135 5.21 -12.42 -8.50
#